data_AF-A0A7X9L013-F1
#
_entry.id   AF-A0A7X9L013-F1
#
_cell.length_a   1.000
_cell.length_b   1.000
_cell.length_c   1.000
_cell.angle_alpha   90.00
_cell.angle_beta   90.00
_cell.angle_gamma   90.00
#
_symmetry.space_group_name_H-M   'P 1'
#
loop_
_entity.id
_entity.type
_entity.pdbx_description
1 polymer ?
#
loop_
_entity_poly.entity_id
_entity_poly.type
_entity_poly.pdbx_seq_one_letter_code
_entity_poly.pdbx_strand_id
1 'polypeptide(L)'
;MMNDNNVLIYQDDNGVTKVSVRFSDEDIWVTQQQLAEVYDTTQQNISQHIEGIYKDCELMPEATNKKFLLVRTEGTRQVKRNIDHYNLDIIIAIGYRVQSQVATRFRRWATERLHEYIQKGFTIDDDRLKQGSSRYFRELLQRIRDIRSSERNFYQQVTDIYATATDYDPRADLTRVFFATVQNKLHYAVHEHTAAEVIYDRVDNEKPLVGMTNFKGDYITKDDVKIAKNYLSEIEFQRLNLLVSQFLDFAELQALEQIPMSMQNWIDALDNQIVSNRRKLLEGKGRISHKQAVEKAEKEFEIYRAREMRQLESDFDRAVKLLQQQYEKGNSSDSK
;
A
#
# COMPACT_ATOMS: atom_id res chain seq x y z
N MET A 1 -31.08 -19.72 -5.40
CA MET A 1 -31.14 -19.71 -3.92
C MET A 1 -30.40 -18.47 -3.46
N MET A 2 -31.00 -17.63 -2.62
CA MET A 2 -30.30 -16.51 -2.01
C MET A 2 -29.26 -17.09 -1.06
N ASN A 3 -27.97 -16.92 -1.35
CA ASN A 3 -26.94 -17.09 -0.33
C ASN A 3 -27.14 -15.94 0.66
N ASP A 4 -27.71 -16.24 1.83
CA ASP A 4 -27.75 -15.32 2.96
C ASP A 4 -26.31 -15.13 3.46
N ASN A 5 -25.61 -14.15 2.88
CA ASN A 5 -24.31 -13.73 3.36
C ASN A 5 -24.53 -12.80 4.56
N ASN A 6 -24.53 -13.38 5.76
CA ASN A 6 -24.57 -12.60 7.00
C ASN A 6 -23.26 -11.83 7.16
N VAL A 7 -23.36 -10.51 7.31
CA VAL A 7 -22.22 -9.65 7.62
C VAL A 7 -22.36 -9.12 9.04
N LEU A 8 -21.24 -9.16 9.74
CA LEU A 8 -21.08 -8.50 11.02
C LEU A 8 -20.88 -7.02 10.75
N ILE A 9 -21.81 -6.19 11.21
CA ILE A 9 -21.72 -4.73 11.05
C ILE A 9 -20.83 -4.12 12.12
N TYR A 10 -21.04 -4.53 13.39
CA TYR A 10 -20.12 -4.27 14.48
C TYR A 10 -20.38 -5.26 15.64
N GLN A 11 -19.39 -5.41 16.53
CA GLN A 11 -19.47 -6.26 17.72
C GLN A 11 -19.18 -5.42 18.97
N ASP A 12 -19.97 -5.61 20.02
CA ASP A 12 -19.74 -5.03 21.35
C ASP A 12 -19.71 -6.13 22.43
N ASP A 13 -19.38 -5.75 23.66
CA ASP A 13 -19.24 -6.67 24.81
C ASP A 13 -20.55 -7.42 25.15
N ASN A 14 -21.70 -6.95 24.67
CA ASN A 14 -23.02 -7.55 24.90
C ASN A 14 -23.53 -8.40 23.73
N GLY A 15 -22.77 -8.53 22.64
CA GLY A 15 -23.08 -9.45 21.55
C GLY A 15 -22.75 -8.93 20.16
N VAL A 16 -23.02 -9.79 19.18
CA VAL A 16 -22.78 -9.50 17.76
C VAL A 16 -24.08 -9.07 17.10
N THR A 17 -24.14 -7.84 16.58
CA THR A 17 -25.22 -7.44 15.66
C THR A 17 -24.92 -7.97 14.27
N LYS A 18 -25.57 -9.09 13.90
CA LYS A 18 -25.48 -9.69 12.57
C LYS A 18 -26.69 -9.27 11.75
N VAL A 19 -26.45 -8.80 10.53
CA VAL A 19 -27.50 -8.54 9.56
C VAL A 19 -27.21 -9.27 8.26
N SER A 20 -28.24 -9.88 7.70
CA SER A 20 -28.16 -10.45 6.35
C SER A 20 -28.01 -9.29 5.37
N VAL A 21 -26.89 -9.25 4.65
CA VAL A 21 -26.64 -8.20 3.66
C VAL A 21 -26.43 -8.81 2.29
N ARG A 22 -26.74 -8.04 1.25
CA ARG A 22 -26.37 -8.42 -0.11
C ARG A 22 -24.97 -7.91 -0.40
N PHE A 23 -24.10 -8.77 -0.90
CA PHE A 23 -22.83 -8.34 -1.50
C PHE A 23 -23.01 -8.10 -3.01
N SER A 24 -22.59 -6.94 -3.49
CA SER A 24 -22.53 -6.60 -4.93
C SER A 24 -21.44 -5.55 -5.14
N ASP A 25 -20.65 -5.71 -6.20
CA ASP A 25 -19.61 -4.75 -6.59
C ASP A 25 -18.60 -4.43 -5.47
N GLU A 26 -18.16 -5.47 -4.74
CA GLU A 26 -17.26 -5.36 -3.57
C GLU A 26 -17.81 -4.57 -2.36
N ASP A 27 -19.07 -4.12 -2.40
CA ASP A 27 -19.75 -3.40 -1.31
C ASP A 27 -20.91 -4.21 -0.70
N ILE A 28 -21.34 -3.81 0.50
CA ILE A 28 -22.51 -4.35 1.19
C ILE A 28 -23.73 -3.46 0.91
N TRP A 29 -24.86 -4.11 0.64
CA TRP A 29 -26.11 -3.45 0.28
C TRP A 29 -27.23 -3.92 1.21
N VAL A 30 -27.89 -2.96 1.85
CA VAL A 30 -28.98 -3.19 2.81
C VAL A 30 -30.21 -2.35 2.49
N THR A 31 -31.39 -2.85 2.83
CA THR A 31 -32.65 -2.11 2.73
C THR A 31 -32.84 -1.18 3.92
N GLN A 32 -33.75 -0.19 3.80
CA GLN A 32 -34.13 0.66 4.94
C GLN A 32 -34.69 -0.15 6.12
N GLN A 33 -35.40 -1.23 5.83
CA GLN A 33 -35.94 -2.13 6.84
C GLN A 33 -34.83 -2.83 7.63
N GLN A 34 -33.81 -3.33 6.93
CA GLN A 34 -32.63 -3.91 7.58
C GLN A 34 -31.87 -2.87 8.40
N LEU A 35 -31.71 -1.64 7.91
CA LEU A 35 -31.12 -0.53 8.68
C LEU A 35 -31.91 -0.21 9.95
N ALA A 36 -33.24 -0.25 9.88
CA ALA A 36 -34.10 -0.05 11.02
C ALA A 36 -33.90 -1.15 12.08
N GLU A 37 -33.73 -2.40 11.65
CA GLU A 37 -33.40 -3.54 12.51
C GLU A 37 -31.98 -3.43 13.10
N VAL A 38 -30.98 -3.02 12.31
CA VAL A 38 -29.60 -2.80 12.78
C VAL A 38 -29.60 -1.80 13.92
N TYR A 39 -30.19 -0.62 13.67
CA TYR A 39 -30.08 0.52 14.57
C TYR A 39 -31.20 0.63 15.59
N ASP A 40 -32.05 -0.39 15.71
CA ASP A 40 -33.18 -0.44 16.65
C ASP A 40 -34.03 0.84 16.58
N THR A 41 -34.54 1.13 15.38
CA THR A 41 -35.34 2.32 15.08
C THR A 41 -36.43 2.00 14.06
N THR A 42 -37.21 3.00 13.65
CA THR A 42 -38.27 2.81 12.64
C THR A 42 -37.74 3.03 11.23
N GLN A 43 -38.31 2.32 10.25
CA GLN A 43 -38.00 2.54 8.84
C GLN A 43 -38.25 4.00 8.41
N GLN A 44 -39.29 4.64 8.98
CA GLN A 44 -39.61 6.04 8.71
C GLN A 44 -38.47 6.97 9.18
N ASN A 45 -37.92 6.72 10.37
CA ASN A 45 -36.79 7.49 10.88
C ASN A 45 -35.53 7.32 10.01
N ILE A 46 -35.26 6.09 9.55
CA ILE A 46 -34.20 5.83 8.57
C ILE A 46 -34.41 6.64 7.29
N SER A 47 -35.63 6.65 6.74
CA SER A 47 -35.93 7.41 5.52
C SER A 47 -35.71 8.91 5.71
N GLN A 48 -36.08 9.47 6.87
CA GLN A 48 -35.85 10.88 7.20
C GLN A 48 -34.36 11.22 7.26
N HIS A 49 -33.55 10.36 7.87
CA HIS A 49 -32.09 10.56 7.92
C HIS A 49 -31.45 10.47 6.54
N ILE A 50 -31.87 9.53 5.68
CA ILE A 50 -31.38 9.41 4.31
C ILE A 50 -31.71 10.66 3.50
N GLU A 51 -32.93 11.17 3.60
CA GLU A 51 -33.33 12.42 2.94
C GLU A 51 -32.47 13.60 3.41
N GLY A 52 -32.21 13.70 4.72
CA GLY A 52 -31.30 14.69 5.28
C GLY A 52 -29.87 14.59 4.74
N ILE A 53 -29.30 13.38 4.71
CA ILE A 53 -27.95 13.11 4.17
C ILE A 53 -27.81 13.64 2.74
N TYR A 54 -28.80 13.38 1.89
CA TYR A 54 -28.78 13.84 0.50
C TYR A 54 -29.01 15.34 0.38
N LYS A 55 -29.89 15.91 1.21
CA LYS A 55 -30.14 17.34 1.25
C LYS A 55 -28.91 18.14 1.66
N ASP A 56 -28.14 17.61 2.61
CA ASP A 56 -26.90 18.21 3.10
C ASP A 56 -25.71 17.95 2.14
N CYS A 57 -25.95 17.21 1.05
CA CYS A 57 -24.94 16.80 0.08
C CYS A 57 -23.75 16.03 0.70
N GLU A 58 -23.96 15.33 1.82
CA GLU A 58 -22.92 14.49 2.44
C GLU A 58 -22.62 13.27 1.56
N LEU A 59 -23.67 12.69 0.96
CA LEU A 59 -23.57 11.56 0.03
C LEU A 59 -24.44 11.83 -1.20
N MET A 60 -24.09 11.21 -2.34
CA MET A 60 -24.81 11.35 -3.60
C MET A 60 -25.65 10.09 -3.87
N PRO A 61 -26.96 10.21 -4.15
CA PRO A 61 -27.84 9.06 -4.37
C PRO A 61 -27.35 8.09 -5.45
N GLU A 62 -26.72 8.60 -6.51
CA GLU A 62 -26.24 7.80 -7.64
C GLU A 62 -25.12 6.84 -7.25
N ALA A 63 -24.33 7.18 -6.22
CA ALA A 63 -23.25 6.36 -5.70
C ALA A 63 -23.71 5.41 -4.59
N THR A 64 -24.69 5.83 -3.77
CA THR A 64 -25.03 5.15 -2.52
C THR A 64 -26.38 4.43 -2.53
N ASN A 65 -27.16 4.52 -3.60
CA ASN A 65 -28.45 3.84 -3.75
C ASN A 65 -28.51 2.97 -5.03
N LYS A 66 -28.96 1.73 -4.88
CA LYS A 66 -29.27 0.83 -6.01
C LYS A 66 -30.62 0.16 -5.82
N LYS A 67 -31.36 0.07 -6.93
CA LYS A 67 -32.61 -0.70 -7.00
C LYS A 67 -32.31 -2.13 -7.37
N PHE A 68 -32.68 -3.07 -6.51
CA PHE A 68 -32.61 -4.49 -6.82
C PHE A 68 -33.99 -5.08 -7.01
N LEU A 69 -34.12 -5.93 -8.03
CA LEU A 69 -35.35 -6.68 -8.28
C LEU A 69 -35.49 -7.78 -7.22
N LEU A 70 -36.57 -7.70 -6.44
CA LEU A 70 -36.93 -8.74 -5.48
C LEU A 70 -38.19 -9.45 -5.97
N VAL A 71 -38.11 -10.78 -6.05
CA VAL A 71 -39.23 -11.63 -6.41
C VAL A 71 -39.76 -12.23 -5.11
N ARG A 72 -41.00 -11.87 -4.74
CA ARG A 72 -41.68 -12.41 -3.57
C ARG A 72 -42.93 -13.15 -4.01
N THR A 73 -43.20 -14.30 -3.40
CA THR A 73 -44.46 -15.02 -3.58
C THR A 73 -45.48 -14.45 -2.58
N GLU A 74 -46.53 -13.80 -3.08
CA GLU A 74 -47.66 -13.32 -2.26
C GLU A 74 -48.88 -14.19 -2.58
N GLY A 75 -49.23 -15.13 -1.71
CA GLY A 75 -50.28 -16.12 -1.98
C GLY A 75 -49.91 -17.03 -3.16
N THR A 76 -50.69 -17.03 -4.23
CA THR A 76 -50.44 -17.82 -5.46
C THR A 76 -49.66 -17.08 -6.54
N ARG A 77 -49.38 -15.77 -6.39
CA ARG A 77 -48.73 -14.94 -7.41
C ARG A 77 -47.28 -14.63 -7.05
N GLN A 78 -46.40 -14.67 -8.06
CA GLN A 78 -45.05 -14.09 -7.94
C GLN A 78 -45.09 -12.61 -8.30
N VAL A 79 -44.74 -11.76 -7.35
CA VAL A 79 -44.70 -10.32 -7.52
C VAL A 79 -43.24 -9.87 -7.58
N LYS A 80 -42.89 -9.14 -8.63
CA LYS A 80 -41.56 -8.54 -8.82
C LYS A 80 -41.64 -7.06 -8.41
N ARG A 81 -40.80 -6.63 -7.47
CA ARG A 81 -40.68 -5.21 -7.10
C ARG A 81 -39.21 -4.80 -7.06
N ASN A 82 -38.94 -3.58 -7.51
CA ASN A 82 -37.64 -2.96 -7.28
C ASN A 82 -37.63 -2.38 -5.87
N ILE A 83 -36.65 -2.78 -5.08
CA ILE A 83 -36.46 -2.31 -3.70
C ILE A 83 -35.14 -1.57 -3.62
N ASP A 84 -35.18 -0.39 -3.03
CA ASP A 84 -34.02 0.44 -2.77
C ASP A 84 -33.11 -0.22 -1.73
N HIS A 85 -31.83 -0.34 -2.08
CA HIS A 85 -30.75 -0.75 -1.19
C HIS A 85 -29.71 0.36 -1.11
N TYR A 86 -29.06 0.43 0.03
CA TYR A 86 -28.08 1.44 0.39
C TYR A 86 -26.76 0.78 0.77
N ASN A 87 -25.67 1.44 0.40
CA ASN A 87 -24.33 0.90 0.56
C ASN A 87 -23.73 1.18 1.96
N LEU A 88 -22.47 0.77 2.18
CA LEU A 88 -21.78 0.94 3.45
C LEU A 88 -21.73 2.40 3.94
N ASP A 89 -21.57 3.37 3.04
CA ASP A 89 -21.47 4.79 3.41
C ASP A 89 -22.75 5.28 4.09
N ILE A 90 -23.91 4.89 3.56
CA ILE A 90 -25.21 5.22 4.17
C ILE A 90 -25.38 4.51 5.52
N ILE A 91 -24.93 3.26 5.64
CA ILE A 91 -24.97 2.52 6.92
C ILE A 91 -24.19 3.33 7.98
N ILE A 92 -22.95 3.73 7.67
CA ILE A 92 -22.11 4.51 8.57
C ILE A 92 -22.75 5.86 8.90
N ALA A 93 -23.20 6.61 7.90
CA ALA A 93 -23.80 7.94 8.05
C ALA A 93 -25.06 7.92 8.94
N ILE A 94 -25.89 6.89 8.81
CA ILE A 94 -27.06 6.66 9.67
C ILE A 94 -26.63 6.33 11.11
N GLY A 95 -25.61 5.49 11.29
CA GLY A 95 -25.11 5.13 12.62
C GLY A 95 -24.67 6.33 13.46
N TYR A 96 -24.26 7.42 12.83
CA TYR A 96 -23.94 8.69 13.51
C TYR A 96 -25.15 9.59 13.78
N ARG A 97 -26.26 9.42 13.06
CA ARG A 97 -27.46 10.27 13.16
C ARG A 97 -28.56 9.67 14.04
N VAL A 98 -28.69 8.34 14.05
CA VAL A 98 -29.75 7.66 14.81
C VAL A 98 -29.47 7.76 16.31
N GLN A 99 -30.50 8.13 17.04
CA GLN A 99 -30.51 8.14 18.50
C GLN A 99 -31.05 6.82 19.04
N SER A 100 -30.18 5.81 19.14
CA SER A 100 -30.49 4.53 19.80
C SER A 100 -29.30 4.04 20.62
N GLN A 101 -29.55 3.08 21.52
CA GLN A 101 -28.46 2.45 22.27
C GLN A 101 -27.50 1.70 21.34
N VAL A 102 -28.03 1.01 20.32
CA VAL A 102 -27.23 0.35 19.27
C VAL A 102 -26.34 1.37 18.56
N ALA A 103 -26.91 2.47 18.06
CA ALA A 103 -26.14 3.50 17.36
C ALA A 103 -25.06 4.11 18.27
N THR A 104 -25.32 4.24 19.57
CA THR A 104 -24.31 4.68 20.55
C THR A 104 -23.15 3.69 20.67
N ARG A 105 -23.42 2.38 20.69
CA ARG A 105 -22.38 1.34 20.73
C ARG A 105 -21.59 1.28 19.43
N PHE A 106 -22.27 1.39 18.28
CA PHE A 106 -21.62 1.55 16.97
C PHE A 106 -20.64 2.73 16.95
N ARG A 107 -21.06 3.91 17.44
CA ARG A 107 -20.19 5.10 17.49
C ARG A 107 -18.97 4.90 18.40
N ARG A 108 -19.14 4.25 19.56
CA ARG A 108 -18.01 3.91 20.45
C ARG A 108 -17.01 3.00 19.73
N TRP A 109 -17.52 1.91 19.15
CA TRP A 109 -16.71 0.97 18.36
C TRP A 109 -15.97 1.66 17.21
N ALA A 110 -16.67 2.49 16.42
CA ALA A 110 -16.06 3.21 15.30
C ALA A 110 -15.00 4.22 15.78
N THR A 111 -15.26 4.90 16.90
CA THR A 111 -14.30 5.85 17.50
C THR A 111 -13.05 5.14 17.98
N GLU A 112 -13.16 3.96 18.59
CA GLU A 112 -11.99 3.17 18.99
C GLU A 112 -11.14 2.74 17.80
N ARG A 113 -11.77 2.29 16.71
CA ARG A 113 -11.06 1.92 15.48
C ARG A 113 -10.37 3.14 14.86
N LEU A 114 -11.06 4.27 14.78
CA LEU A 114 -10.48 5.51 14.27
C LEU A 114 -9.32 6.00 15.15
N HIS A 115 -9.47 5.94 16.47
CA HIS A 115 -8.42 6.30 17.43
C HIS A 115 -7.19 5.41 17.28
N GLU A 116 -7.40 4.10 17.17
CA GLU A 116 -6.31 3.14 16.91
C GLU A 116 -5.60 3.45 15.59
N TYR A 117 -6.34 3.71 14.51
CA TYR A 117 -5.77 4.08 13.22
C TYR A 117 -4.94 5.36 13.31
N ILE A 118 -5.46 6.41 13.97
CA ILE A 118 -4.74 7.68 14.15
C ILE A 118 -3.46 7.48 14.95
N GLN A 119 -3.49 6.64 16.00
CA GLN A 119 -2.34 6.43 16.88
C GLN A 119 -1.28 5.48 16.30
N LYS A 120 -1.70 4.35 15.72
CA LYS A 120 -0.81 3.28 15.25
C LYS A 120 -0.55 3.32 13.75
N GLY A 121 -1.38 4.02 12.99
CA GLY A 121 -1.37 4.03 11.51
C GLY A 121 -2.11 2.84 10.87
N PHE A 122 -2.73 1.95 11.66
CA PHE A 122 -3.47 0.80 11.15
C PHE A 122 -4.57 0.34 12.12
N THR A 123 -5.58 -0.35 11.59
CA THR A 123 -6.62 -1.07 12.34
C THR A 123 -6.86 -2.41 11.63
N ILE A 124 -6.94 -3.50 12.39
CA ILE A 124 -7.04 -4.86 11.86
C ILE A 124 -8.15 -5.62 12.61
N ASP A 125 -8.93 -6.40 11.87
CA ASP A 125 -9.88 -7.38 12.42
C ASP A 125 -9.21 -8.77 12.40
N ASP A 126 -8.53 -9.11 13.49
CA ASP A 126 -7.74 -10.34 13.61
C ASP A 126 -8.58 -11.60 13.45
N ASP A 127 -9.79 -11.63 14.02
CA ASP A 127 -10.65 -12.81 13.99
C ASP A 127 -11.15 -13.08 12.56
N ARG A 128 -11.54 -12.03 11.83
CA ARG A 128 -11.90 -12.15 10.41
C ARG A 128 -10.73 -12.61 9.55
N LEU A 129 -9.51 -12.13 9.82
CA LEU A 129 -8.32 -12.55 9.08
C LEU A 129 -7.90 -13.99 9.41
N LYS A 130 -8.03 -14.44 10.67
CA LYS A 130 -7.75 -15.82 11.09
C LYS A 130 -8.74 -16.82 10.50
N GLN A 131 -10.01 -16.43 10.37
CA GLN A 131 -11.09 -17.33 9.94
C GLN A 131 -11.22 -17.46 8.41
N GLY A 132 -10.38 -16.79 7.60
CA GLY A 132 -10.45 -16.89 6.15
C GLY A 132 -9.16 -16.55 5.40
N SER A 133 -8.80 -17.41 4.45
CA SER A 133 -7.83 -17.13 3.37
C SER A 133 -8.45 -16.11 2.38
N SER A 134 -8.56 -14.85 2.80
CA SER A 134 -9.11 -13.79 1.95
C SER A 134 -8.02 -13.21 1.03
N ARG A 135 -8.42 -12.76 -0.17
CA ARG A 135 -7.60 -11.90 -1.06
C ARG A 135 -6.98 -10.74 -0.27
N TYR A 136 -7.73 -10.18 0.68
CA TYR A 136 -7.32 -9.07 1.54
C TYR A 136 -6.20 -9.42 2.51
N PHE A 137 -6.13 -10.64 3.04
CA PHE A 137 -4.99 -11.07 3.86
C PHE A 137 -3.69 -11.09 3.04
N ARG A 138 -3.74 -11.62 1.81
CA ARG A 138 -2.59 -11.61 0.89
C ARG A 138 -2.18 -10.19 0.50
N GLU A 139 -3.16 -9.31 0.25
CA GLU A 139 -2.92 -7.90 -0.03
C GLU A 139 -2.28 -7.18 1.18
N LEU A 140 -2.77 -7.43 2.39
CA LEU A 140 -2.19 -6.90 3.63
C LEU A 140 -0.74 -7.35 3.81
N LEU A 141 -0.44 -8.65 3.62
CA LEU A 141 0.93 -9.17 3.66
C LEU A 141 1.82 -8.53 2.58
N GLN A 142 1.28 -8.23 1.40
CA GLN A 142 2.03 -7.52 0.36
C GLN A 142 2.32 -6.08 0.78
N ARG A 143 1.32 -5.33 1.27
CA ARG A 143 1.49 -3.97 1.78
C ARG A 143 2.49 -3.90 2.93
N ILE A 144 2.44 -4.84 3.88
CA ILE A 144 3.41 -4.93 4.98
C ILE A 144 4.82 -5.18 4.42
N ARG A 145 4.98 -6.09 3.46
CA ARG A 145 6.27 -6.32 2.79
C ARG A 145 6.76 -5.06 2.09
N ASP A 146 5.90 -4.33 1.39
CA ASP A 146 6.25 -3.08 0.71
C ASP A 146 6.62 -1.97 1.70
N ILE A 147 5.95 -1.87 2.86
CA ILE A 147 6.31 -0.93 3.93
C ILE A 147 7.69 -1.28 4.52
N ARG A 148 7.92 -2.57 4.82
CA ARG A 148 9.24 -3.06 5.27
C ARG A 148 10.32 -2.80 4.24
N SER A 149 9.96 -2.80 2.95
CA SER A 149 10.88 -2.67 1.83
C SER A 149 11.42 -1.26 1.58
N SER A 150 11.00 -0.23 2.33
CA SER A 150 11.72 1.04 2.25
C SER A 150 13.18 0.78 2.66
N GLU A 151 14.13 1.17 1.81
CA GLU A 151 15.53 0.78 1.97
C GLU A 151 16.08 1.17 3.35
N ARG A 152 15.60 2.31 3.89
CA ARG A 152 15.87 2.75 5.25
C ARG A 152 15.36 1.78 6.32
N ASN A 153 14.08 1.38 6.27
CA ASN A 153 13.53 0.45 7.28
C ASN A 153 14.11 -0.97 7.13
N PHE A 154 14.45 -1.35 5.90
CA PHE A 154 15.11 -2.61 5.56
C PHE A 154 16.50 -2.69 6.21
N TYR A 155 17.37 -1.70 5.95
CA TYR A 155 18.70 -1.68 6.55
C TYR A 155 18.66 -1.38 8.04
N GLN A 156 17.64 -0.68 8.53
CA GLN A 156 17.45 -0.50 9.98
C GLN A 156 17.19 -1.83 10.68
N GLN A 157 16.26 -2.66 10.19
CA GLN A 157 15.98 -3.98 10.80
C GLN A 157 17.20 -4.90 10.78
N VAL A 158 17.93 -4.91 9.66
CA VAL A 158 19.21 -5.60 9.52
C VAL A 158 20.17 -5.06 10.59
N THR A 159 20.37 -3.74 10.68
CA THR A 159 21.22 -3.08 11.69
C THR A 159 20.82 -3.44 13.12
N ASP A 160 19.53 -3.50 13.43
CA ASP A 160 19.02 -3.77 14.77
C ASP A 160 19.39 -5.20 15.22
N ILE A 161 19.32 -6.18 14.33
CA ILE A 161 19.82 -7.54 14.58
C ILE A 161 21.33 -7.55 14.77
N TYR A 162 22.07 -6.87 13.91
CA TYR A 162 23.53 -6.86 14.03
C TYR A 162 24.01 -6.12 15.28
N ALA A 163 23.25 -5.16 15.77
CA ALA A 163 23.48 -4.52 17.06
C ALA A 163 23.35 -5.47 18.25
N THR A 164 22.71 -6.64 18.08
CA THR A 164 22.67 -7.70 19.09
C THR A 164 23.95 -8.54 19.14
N ALA A 165 24.85 -8.39 18.15
CA ALA A 165 26.06 -9.17 18.11
C ALA A 165 26.99 -8.82 19.29
N THR A 166 27.64 -9.85 19.84
CA THR A 166 28.50 -9.70 21.03
C THR A 166 29.71 -8.80 20.81
N ASP A 167 30.14 -8.67 19.56
CA ASP A 167 31.28 -7.89 19.08
C ASP A 167 30.88 -6.66 18.25
N TYR A 168 29.61 -6.23 18.33
CA TYR A 168 29.13 -5.05 17.62
C TYR A 168 29.72 -3.74 18.18
N ASP A 169 30.33 -2.94 17.30
CA ASP A 169 30.71 -1.55 17.56
C ASP A 169 30.25 -0.64 16.41
N PRO A 170 29.30 0.30 16.64
CA PRO A 170 28.81 1.19 15.57
C PRO A 170 29.87 2.12 14.98
N ARG A 171 31.00 2.32 15.68
CA ARG A 171 32.09 3.21 15.24
C ARG A 171 33.23 2.45 14.56
N ALA A 172 33.25 1.12 14.64
CA ALA A 172 34.29 0.32 14.02
C ALA A 172 34.15 0.33 12.49
N ASP A 173 35.27 0.47 11.77
CA ASP A 173 35.31 0.32 10.32
C ASP A 173 34.82 -1.07 9.88
N LEU A 174 35.03 -2.08 10.74
CA LEU A 174 34.51 -3.43 10.57
C LEU A 174 33.00 -3.44 10.33
N THR A 175 32.24 -2.64 11.10
CA THR A 175 30.78 -2.55 11.00
C THR A 175 30.32 -1.91 9.69
N ARG A 176 31.07 -0.93 9.16
CA ARG A 176 30.77 -0.35 7.83
C ARG A 176 31.04 -1.34 6.70
N VAL A 177 32.18 -2.02 6.76
CA VAL A 177 32.54 -3.08 5.79
C VAL A 177 31.52 -4.22 5.84
N PHE A 178 31.06 -4.55 7.05
CA PHE A 178 30.05 -5.54 7.29
C PHE A 178 28.73 -5.24 6.54
N PHE A 179 28.14 -4.06 6.77
CA PHE A 179 26.87 -3.69 6.12
C PHE A 179 26.98 -3.64 4.60
N ALA A 180 28.09 -3.10 4.07
CA ALA A 180 28.36 -3.11 2.64
C ALA A 180 28.47 -4.54 2.07
N THR A 181 29.07 -5.46 2.84
CA THR A 181 29.22 -6.87 2.46
C THR A 181 27.86 -7.58 2.42
N VAL A 182 27.04 -7.42 3.47
CA VAL A 182 25.68 -7.98 3.53
C VAL A 182 24.79 -7.46 2.40
N GLN A 183 24.80 -6.14 2.19
CA GLN A 183 24.07 -5.50 1.07
C GLN A 183 24.47 -6.13 -0.26
N ASN A 184 25.76 -6.20 -0.56
CA ASN A 184 26.24 -6.73 -1.83
C ASN A 184 25.95 -8.23 -2.01
N LYS A 185 26.03 -9.03 -0.94
CA LYS A 185 25.64 -10.45 -0.98
C LYS A 185 24.15 -10.64 -1.30
N LEU A 186 23.28 -9.85 -0.67
CA LEU A 186 21.83 -9.90 -0.91
C LEU A 186 21.48 -9.48 -2.35
N HIS A 187 22.06 -8.39 -2.85
CA HIS A 187 21.90 -7.97 -4.24
C HIS A 187 22.39 -9.06 -5.21
N TYR A 188 23.58 -9.61 -4.97
CA TYR A 188 24.14 -10.65 -5.82
C TYR A 188 23.29 -11.93 -5.84
N ALA A 189 22.73 -12.33 -4.70
CA ALA A 189 21.86 -13.50 -4.61
C ALA A 189 20.56 -13.35 -5.45
N VAL A 190 20.10 -12.12 -5.68
CA VAL A 190 18.86 -11.85 -6.41
C VAL A 190 19.08 -11.76 -7.92
N HIS A 191 20.13 -11.04 -8.32
CA HIS A 191 20.32 -10.63 -9.71
C HIS A 191 21.77 -10.69 -10.19
N GLU A 192 22.67 -11.36 -9.44
CA GLU A 192 24.10 -11.59 -9.81
C GLU A 192 24.93 -10.33 -10.05
N HIS A 193 24.53 -9.21 -9.43
CA HIS A 193 25.26 -7.94 -9.45
C HIS A 193 25.31 -7.39 -8.03
N THR A 194 26.38 -6.67 -7.67
CA THR A 194 26.45 -5.84 -6.48
C THR A 194 25.55 -4.61 -6.61
N ALA A 195 25.28 -3.89 -5.51
CA ALA A 195 24.46 -2.68 -5.55
C ALA A 195 25.04 -1.63 -6.52
N ALA A 196 26.36 -1.47 -6.53
CA ALA A 196 27.06 -0.54 -7.43
C ALA A 196 26.97 -0.97 -8.90
N GLU A 197 27.11 -2.26 -9.19
CA GLU A 197 26.96 -2.80 -10.55
C GLU A 197 25.54 -2.63 -11.08
N VAL A 198 24.50 -2.84 -10.25
CA VAL A 198 23.11 -2.59 -10.65
C VAL A 198 22.90 -1.15 -11.10
N ILE A 199 23.34 -0.18 -10.29
CA ILE A 199 23.22 1.24 -10.63
C ILE A 199 23.97 1.50 -11.93
N TYR A 200 25.25 1.10 -11.99
CA TYR A 200 26.11 1.37 -13.12
C TYR A 200 25.58 0.76 -14.41
N ASP A 201 25.09 -0.48 -14.39
CA ASP A 201 24.66 -1.19 -15.60
C ASP A 201 23.26 -0.77 -16.07
N ARG A 202 22.38 -0.31 -15.16
CA ARG A 202 20.97 -0.03 -15.48
C ARG A 202 20.65 1.44 -15.67
N VAL A 203 21.44 2.35 -15.12
CA VAL A 203 21.24 3.79 -15.31
C VAL A 203 21.46 4.18 -16.77
N ASP A 204 20.46 4.84 -17.34
CA ASP A 204 20.40 5.12 -18.77
C ASP A 204 19.50 6.34 -19.05
N ASN A 205 20.11 7.45 -19.47
CA ASN A 205 19.41 8.71 -19.75
C ASN A 205 18.43 8.64 -20.94
N GLU A 206 18.50 7.60 -21.77
CA GLU A 206 17.57 7.41 -22.90
C GLU A 206 16.27 6.72 -22.46
N LYS A 207 16.25 6.10 -21.28
CA LYS A 207 15.06 5.45 -20.73
C LYS A 207 14.21 6.44 -19.93
N PRO A 208 12.88 6.20 -19.83
CA PRO A 208 12.03 6.91 -18.89
C PRO A 208 12.63 6.84 -17.48
N LEU A 209 12.64 7.98 -16.77
CA LEU A 209 13.06 8.06 -15.37
C LEU A 209 14.47 7.49 -15.14
N VAL A 210 15.37 7.68 -16.12
CA VAL A 210 16.74 7.15 -16.18
C VAL A 210 16.89 5.64 -16.00
N GLY A 211 15.82 4.87 -16.28
CA GLY A 211 15.78 3.42 -16.10
C GLY A 211 15.32 2.96 -14.71
N MET A 212 14.84 3.87 -13.86
CA MET A 212 14.28 3.52 -12.55
C MET A 212 12.83 3.01 -12.65
N THR A 213 12.49 2.11 -11.74
CA THR A 213 11.22 1.39 -11.65
C THR A 213 10.56 1.49 -10.27
N ASN A 214 11.32 1.74 -9.20
CA ASN A 214 10.83 1.67 -7.81
C ASN A 214 11.20 2.90 -6.96
N PHE A 215 10.80 4.13 -7.33
CA PHE A 215 11.04 5.34 -6.52
C PHE A 215 9.73 5.97 -6.02
N LYS A 216 9.83 6.88 -5.03
CA LYS A 216 8.69 7.59 -4.45
C LYS A 216 8.62 9.01 -5.00
N GLY A 217 7.43 9.44 -5.40
CA GLY A 217 7.15 10.81 -5.86
C GLY A 217 6.96 10.91 -7.37
N ASP A 218 6.52 12.08 -7.83
CA ASP A 218 6.17 12.32 -9.25
C ASP A 218 7.38 12.77 -10.09
N TYR A 219 8.53 13.03 -9.45
CA TYR A 219 9.75 13.44 -10.11
C TYR A 219 10.96 12.78 -9.45
N ILE A 220 11.99 12.54 -10.27
CA ILE A 220 13.23 11.91 -9.84
C ILE A 220 14.24 12.95 -9.34
N THR A 221 14.92 12.65 -8.25
CA THR A 221 15.98 13.49 -7.69
C THR A 221 17.37 12.93 -7.96
N LYS A 222 18.40 13.77 -7.77
CA LYS A 222 19.80 13.35 -7.88
C LYS A 222 20.19 12.29 -6.83
N ASP A 223 19.47 12.19 -5.71
CA ASP A 223 19.73 11.16 -4.70
C ASP A 223 19.03 9.84 -5.04
N ASP A 224 17.90 9.88 -5.75
CA ASP A 224 17.20 8.67 -6.20
C ASP A 224 18.04 7.82 -7.15
N VAL A 225 18.85 8.45 -8.00
CA VAL A 225 19.70 7.72 -8.98
C VAL A 225 20.88 7.00 -8.33
N LYS A 226 21.14 7.25 -7.05
CA LYS A 226 22.21 6.59 -6.28
C LYS A 226 21.72 5.34 -5.55
N ILE A 227 20.43 5.04 -5.62
CA ILE A 227 19.78 3.95 -4.89
C ILE A 227 19.62 2.73 -5.81
N ALA A 228 20.33 1.64 -5.51
CA ALA A 228 20.31 0.43 -6.33
C ALA A 228 18.91 -0.21 -6.43
N LYS A 229 18.14 -0.15 -5.34
CA LYS A 229 16.75 -0.61 -5.30
C LYS A 229 15.87 0.00 -6.40
N ASN A 230 16.10 1.28 -6.73
CA ASN A 230 15.26 2.01 -7.68
C ASN A 230 15.38 1.45 -9.11
N TYR A 231 16.39 0.63 -9.40
CA TYR A 231 16.62 -0.01 -10.69
C TYR A 231 16.22 -1.50 -10.74
N LEU A 232 15.61 -2.03 -9.68
CA LEU A 232 15.19 -3.44 -9.63
C LEU A 232 13.84 -3.64 -10.33
N SER A 233 13.69 -4.71 -11.10
CA SER A 233 12.36 -5.12 -11.55
C SER A 233 11.47 -5.51 -10.36
N GLU A 234 10.15 -5.51 -10.52
CA GLU A 234 9.21 -5.92 -9.47
C GLU A 234 9.53 -7.32 -8.93
N ILE A 235 9.89 -8.26 -9.81
CA ILE A 235 10.22 -9.64 -9.43
C ILE A 235 11.55 -9.70 -8.65
N GLU A 236 12.57 -8.96 -9.08
CA GLU A 236 13.84 -8.89 -8.34
C GLU A 236 13.63 -8.26 -6.97
N PHE A 237 12.81 -7.22 -6.90
CA PHE A 237 12.48 -6.55 -5.67
C PHE A 237 11.74 -7.47 -4.69
N GLN A 238 10.75 -8.22 -5.17
CA GLN A 238 10.05 -9.24 -4.38
C GLN A 238 11.00 -10.32 -3.88
N ARG A 239 11.93 -10.81 -4.73
CA ARG A 239 12.94 -11.81 -4.32
C ARG A 239 13.87 -11.27 -3.23
N LEU A 240 14.32 -10.02 -3.35
CA LEU A 240 15.15 -9.37 -2.34
C LEU A 240 14.42 -9.30 -0.99
N ASN A 241 13.15 -8.88 -1.00
CA ASN A 241 12.33 -8.82 0.20
C ASN A 241 12.13 -10.20 0.86
N LEU A 242 11.97 -11.26 0.07
CA LEU A 242 11.83 -12.62 0.58
C LEU A 242 13.12 -13.14 1.24
N LEU A 243 14.28 -12.92 0.62
CA LEU A 243 15.57 -13.33 1.20
C LEU A 243 15.83 -12.64 2.55
N VAL A 244 15.52 -11.34 2.62
CA VAL A 244 15.70 -10.61 3.87
C VAL A 244 14.68 -10.99 4.92
N SER A 245 13.41 -11.17 4.57
CA SER A 245 12.40 -11.62 5.53
C SER A 245 12.83 -12.94 6.19
N GLN A 246 13.27 -13.92 5.39
CA GLN A 246 13.80 -15.18 5.92
C GLN A 246 15.00 -14.99 6.87
N PHE A 247 15.91 -14.06 6.55
CA PHE A 247 17.07 -13.80 7.41
C PHE A 247 16.68 -13.13 8.73
N LEU A 248 15.71 -12.21 8.69
CA LEU A 248 15.17 -11.54 9.87
C LEU A 248 14.44 -12.54 10.77
N ASP A 249 13.62 -13.43 10.20
CA ASP A 249 12.91 -14.48 10.95
C ASP A 249 13.90 -15.44 11.63
N PHE A 250 15.00 -15.80 10.94
CA PHE A 250 16.08 -16.59 11.51
C PHE A 250 16.75 -15.86 12.69
N ALA A 251 17.07 -14.58 12.51
CA ALA A 251 17.72 -13.79 13.55
C ALA A 251 16.83 -13.59 14.79
N GLU A 252 15.53 -13.38 14.59
CA GLU A 252 14.55 -13.31 15.67
C GLU A 252 14.51 -14.63 16.46
N LEU A 253 14.55 -15.78 15.76
CA LEU A 253 14.64 -17.08 16.42
C LEU A 253 15.91 -17.22 17.27
N GLN A 254 17.07 -16.82 16.75
CA GLN A 254 18.32 -16.87 17.52
C GLN A 254 18.25 -15.99 18.78
N ALA A 255 17.64 -14.80 18.67
CA ALA A 255 17.44 -13.90 19.80
C ALA A 255 16.48 -14.50 20.85
N LEU A 256 15.36 -15.10 20.42
CA LEU A 256 14.40 -15.78 21.29
C LEU A 256 15.02 -16.96 22.04
N GLU A 257 15.90 -17.72 21.36
CA GLU A 257 16.63 -18.86 21.93
C GLU A 257 17.86 -18.43 22.75
N GLN A 258 18.13 -17.13 22.84
CA GLN A 258 19.28 -16.55 23.56
C GLN A 258 20.63 -17.11 23.06
N ILE A 259 20.72 -17.42 21.77
CA ILE A 259 21.94 -17.90 21.14
C ILE A 259 22.83 -16.68 20.83
N PRO A 260 24.02 -16.56 21.46
CA PRO A 260 24.91 -15.43 21.21
C PRO A 260 25.52 -15.53 19.82
N MET A 261 25.43 -14.44 19.06
CA MET A 261 25.94 -14.35 17.70
C MET A 261 27.04 -13.27 17.63
N SER A 262 28.15 -13.58 16.94
CA SER A 262 29.12 -12.56 16.51
C SER A 262 28.74 -12.01 15.14
N MET A 263 29.35 -10.90 14.72
CA MET A 263 29.20 -10.37 13.37
C MET A 263 29.59 -11.41 12.30
N GLN A 264 30.62 -12.21 12.54
CA GLN A 264 31.02 -13.29 11.62
C GLN A 264 29.98 -14.41 11.56
N ASN A 265 29.43 -14.84 12.71
CA ASN A 265 28.39 -15.88 12.73
C ASN A 265 27.19 -15.49 11.87
N TRP A 266 26.83 -14.22 11.89
CA TRP A 266 25.73 -13.71 11.08
C TRP A 266 26.04 -13.67 9.57
N ILE A 267 27.28 -13.34 9.16
CA ILE A 267 27.69 -13.47 7.76
C ILE A 267 27.59 -14.93 7.33
N ASP A 268 28.09 -15.85 8.14
CA ASP A 268 28.09 -17.28 7.82
C ASP A 268 26.66 -17.81 7.72
N ALA A 269 25.76 -17.37 8.61
CA ALA A 269 24.34 -17.68 8.56
C ALA A 269 23.68 -17.16 7.27
N LEU A 270 23.97 -15.92 6.87
CA LEU A 270 23.46 -15.36 5.62
C LEU A 270 23.97 -16.12 4.40
N ASP A 271 25.25 -16.47 4.37
CA ASP A 271 25.87 -17.23 3.29
C ASP A 271 25.22 -18.61 3.15
N ASN A 272 25.04 -19.31 4.27
CA ASN A 272 24.33 -20.58 4.31
C ASN A 272 22.90 -20.46 3.79
N GLN A 273 22.17 -19.42 4.20
CA GLN A 273 20.80 -19.20 3.73
C GLN A 273 20.74 -18.92 2.21
N ILE A 274 21.67 -18.13 1.67
CA ILE A 274 21.77 -17.86 0.23
C ILE A 274 21.99 -19.17 -0.54
N VAL A 275 22.92 -20.00 -0.07
CA VAL A 275 23.24 -21.31 -0.68
C VAL A 275 22.05 -22.27 -0.57
N SER A 276 21.40 -22.36 0.59
CA SER A 276 20.20 -23.18 0.79
C SER A 276 19.04 -22.79 -0.13
N ASN A 277 18.92 -21.49 -0.45
CA ASN A 277 17.98 -20.98 -1.44
C ASN A 277 18.40 -21.20 -2.91
N ARG A 278 19.48 -21.98 -3.16
CA ARG A 278 20.06 -22.26 -4.47
C ARG A 278 20.48 -20.99 -5.22
N ARG A 279 20.96 -19.99 -4.50
CA ARG A 279 21.48 -18.73 -5.06
C ARG A 279 23.00 -18.71 -5.04
N LYS A 280 23.58 -17.92 -5.93
CA LYS A 280 25.03 -17.74 -6.00
C LYS A 280 25.48 -16.79 -4.91
N LEU A 281 26.60 -17.11 -4.29
CA LEU A 281 27.28 -16.22 -3.37
C LEU A 281 28.15 -15.23 -4.14
N LEU A 282 28.26 -14.00 -3.64
CA LEU A 282 29.22 -13.04 -4.15
C LEU A 282 30.65 -13.51 -3.80
N GLU A 283 31.47 -13.72 -4.83
CA GLU A 283 32.92 -13.93 -4.68
C GLU A 283 33.65 -12.59 -4.81
N GLY A 284 34.36 -12.17 -3.75
CA GLY A 284 35.09 -10.90 -3.72
C GLY A 284 34.19 -9.67 -3.49
N LYS A 285 34.49 -8.55 -4.17
CA LYS A 285 33.85 -7.23 -3.92
C LYS A 285 33.05 -6.69 -5.11
N GLY A 286 32.88 -7.48 -6.18
CA GLY A 286 32.36 -7.01 -7.47
C GLY A 286 33.41 -6.27 -8.30
N ARG A 287 33.00 -5.84 -9.50
CA ARG A 287 33.86 -5.19 -10.51
C ARG A 287 33.75 -3.67 -10.51
N ILE A 288 32.61 -3.13 -10.07
CA ILE A 288 32.34 -1.69 -10.08
C ILE A 288 32.36 -1.14 -8.65
N SER A 289 33.12 -0.08 -8.43
CA SER A 289 33.12 0.63 -7.15
C SER A 289 31.89 1.52 -7.00
N HIS A 290 31.47 1.76 -5.76
CA HIS A 290 30.37 2.69 -5.46
C HIS A 290 30.60 4.09 -6.06
N LYS A 291 31.84 4.59 -6.03
CA LYS A 291 32.22 5.86 -6.63
C LYS A 291 31.96 5.90 -8.14
N GLN A 292 32.37 4.86 -8.87
CA GLN A 292 32.14 4.77 -10.32
C GLN A 292 30.64 4.71 -10.66
N ALA A 293 29.86 3.96 -9.87
CA ALA A 293 28.42 3.87 -10.04
C ALA A 293 27.73 5.24 -9.85
N VAL A 294 28.07 5.95 -8.78
CA VAL A 294 27.52 7.29 -8.49
C VAL A 294 27.92 8.31 -9.55
N GLU A 295 29.20 8.36 -9.94
CA GLU A 295 29.67 9.29 -10.97
C GLU A 295 28.94 9.08 -12.31
N LYS A 296 28.73 7.83 -12.71
CA LYS A 296 27.94 7.52 -13.91
C LYS A 296 26.48 7.95 -13.73
N ALA A 297 25.84 7.57 -12.63
CA ALA A 297 24.43 7.85 -12.39
C ALA A 297 24.11 9.34 -12.35
N GLU A 298 24.96 10.15 -11.71
CA GLU A 298 24.81 11.60 -11.67
C GLU A 298 24.94 12.22 -13.08
N LYS A 299 25.91 11.74 -13.88
CA LYS A 299 26.11 12.22 -15.25
C LYS A 299 24.91 11.90 -16.16
N GLU A 300 24.40 10.68 -16.10
CA GLU A 300 23.22 10.26 -16.86
C GLU A 300 21.98 11.05 -16.43
N PHE A 301 21.81 11.30 -15.14
CA PHE A 301 20.73 12.12 -14.59
C PHE A 301 20.79 13.57 -15.08
N GLU A 302 21.97 14.19 -15.12
CA GLU A 302 22.15 15.55 -15.62
C GLU A 302 21.75 15.67 -17.10
N ILE A 303 22.13 14.68 -17.92
CA ILE A 303 21.73 14.65 -19.33
C ILE A 303 20.21 14.48 -19.47
N TYR A 304 19.61 13.55 -18.73
CA TYR A 304 18.17 13.33 -18.70
C TYR A 304 17.42 14.60 -18.26
N ARG A 305 17.86 15.25 -17.18
CA ARG A 305 17.20 16.44 -16.64
C ARG A 305 17.32 17.64 -17.57
N ALA A 306 18.46 17.82 -18.23
CA ALA A 306 18.63 18.86 -19.25
C ALA A 306 17.76 18.62 -20.50
N ARG A 307 17.43 17.36 -20.81
CA ARG A 307 16.50 16.99 -21.89
C ARG A 307 15.05 17.25 -21.48
N GLU A 308 14.64 16.75 -20.32
CA GLU A 308 13.32 17.00 -19.73
C GLU A 308 13.02 18.49 -19.65
N MET A 309 13.96 19.30 -19.12
CA MET A 309 13.78 20.75 -19.01
C MET A 309 13.63 21.46 -20.37
N ARG A 310 14.26 20.95 -21.43
CA ARG A 310 14.09 21.47 -22.80
C ARG A 310 12.76 21.08 -23.43
N GLN A 311 12.19 19.95 -23.02
CA GLN A 311 10.91 19.43 -23.50
C GLN A 311 9.72 19.87 -22.64
N LEU A 312 9.99 20.36 -21.43
CA LEU A 312 8.98 20.86 -20.50
C LEU A 312 8.35 22.13 -21.05
N GLU A 313 7.12 21.99 -21.56
CA GLU A 313 6.26 23.12 -21.87
C GLU A 313 5.48 23.48 -20.60
N SER A 314 5.77 24.66 -20.01
CA SER A 314 5.07 25.15 -18.83
C SER A 314 3.61 25.46 -19.15
N ASP A 315 2.74 25.43 -18.13
CA ASP A 315 1.37 25.95 -18.25
C ASP A 315 1.36 27.44 -18.66
N PHE A 316 2.41 28.19 -18.30
CA PHE A 316 2.64 29.53 -18.81
C PHE A 316 2.88 29.53 -20.34
N ASP A 317 3.74 28.63 -20.83
CA ASP A 317 4.06 28.53 -22.26
C ASP A 317 2.81 28.12 -23.08
N ARG A 318 2.00 27.22 -22.54
CA ARG A 318 0.69 26.85 -23.12
C ARG A 318 -0.28 28.03 -23.13
N ALA A 319 -0.37 28.79 -22.04
CA ALA A 319 -1.22 29.97 -21.95
C ALA A 319 -0.78 31.05 -22.95
N VAL A 320 0.53 31.29 -23.11
CA VAL A 320 1.07 32.24 -24.09
C VAL A 320 0.74 31.80 -25.53
N LYS A 321 0.89 30.50 -25.86
CA LYS A 321 0.51 29.97 -27.19
C LYS A 321 -0.98 30.11 -27.46
N LEU A 322 -1.84 29.85 -26.47
CA LEU A 322 -3.29 30.03 -26.60
C LEU A 322 -3.66 31.50 -26.81
N LEU A 323 -3.02 32.41 -26.08
CA LEU A 323 -3.23 33.86 -26.24
C LEU A 323 -2.75 34.36 -27.61
N GLN A 324 -1.59 33.88 -28.10
CA GLN A 324 -1.10 34.20 -29.45
C GLN A 324 -2.03 33.68 -30.54
N GLN A 325 -2.51 32.43 -30.43
CA GLN A 325 -3.48 31.86 -31.38
C GLN A 325 -4.82 32.61 -31.37
N GLN A 326 -5.26 33.12 -30.22
CA GLN A 326 -6.46 33.96 -30.11
C GLN A 326 -6.23 35.33 -30.75
N TYR A 327 -5.06 35.93 -30.56
CA TYR A 327 -4.69 37.21 -31.17
C TYR A 327 -4.57 37.12 -32.71
N GLU A 328 -3.95 36.05 -33.22
CA GLU A 328 -3.84 35.80 -34.66
C GLU A 328 -5.19 35.50 -35.32
N LYS A 329 -6.08 34.78 -34.63
CA LYS A 329 -7.46 34.56 -35.07
C LYS A 329 -8.29 35.85 -35.06
N GLY A 330 -8.12 36.70 -34.06
CA GLY A 330 -8.79 38.02 -33.97
C GLY A 330 -8.35 38.99 -35.07
N ASN A 331 -7.06 39.06 -35.37
CA ASN A 331 -6.55 39.92 -36.46
C ASN A 331 -6.88 39.41 -37.86
N SER A 332 -7.15 38.10 -38.01
CA SER A 332 -7.61 37.51 -39.27
C SER A 332 -9.12 37.72 -39.53
N SER A 333 -9.91 38.02 -38.50
CA SER A 333 -11.32 38.40 -38.62
C SER A 333 -11.55 39.90 -38.88
N ASP A 334 -10.61 40.77 -38.48
CA ASP A 334 -10.70 42.23 -38.69
C ASP A 334 -10.12 42.69 -40.05
N SER A 335 -9.66 41.75 -40.88
CA SER A 335 -9.04 42.02 -42.19
C SER A 335 -9.85 41.52 -43.39
N LYS A 336 -11.17 41.34 -43.22
CA LYS A 336 -12.12 41.03 -44.31
C LYS A 336 -13.26 42.03 -44.44
#